data_AF-A0A8H8MP32-F1
#
_entry.id   AF-A0A8H8MP32-F1
#
_cell.length_a   1.000
_cell.length_b   1.000
_cell.length_c   1.000
_cell.angle_alpha   90.00
_cell.angle_beta   90.00
_cell.angle_gamma   90.00
#
_symmetry.space_group_name_H-M   'P 1'
#
loop_
_entity.id
_entity.type
_entity.pdbx_description
1 polymer ?
#
loop_
_entity_poly.entity_id
_entity_poly.type
_entity_poly.pdbx_seq_one_letter_code
_entity_poly.pdbx_strand_id
1 'polypeptide(L)'
;MSGNGDTNNNVPFNPMTFDPRLWEGLPSQTNRYDDTNAGSRKKRLIPPGPFIATQEVDAAPAGINVARGNEIERARYPDTRILEVKGGWKEYHHPVEGRAFFYNEKLQIVTEMYIRHENVLGEVMNWYNVFVTLRDHVLPEAAAFDVFLDCSSEGTCRYYLIDHANKTICWLRQRTTSDLGISDVRNVLHLRALLNEEYWTHAEYMPKDENHLGSSRAELQAALASSMLDHMTSEGSTSPFTTEECEAYLLALDKASSSGFMIYLNWSIARVMGLLVHSRNVNLYGQYGARLDRTATVEGRRHPFRSSLYLYRSRMLGGGPEIHLNRLENLWVDRIIYTHHWRALLRDLFEEWTSAAVAAGVMWASNMVFVASSGVDIVPKVICGVSGILAGGSGVFGLYLLREHRALGRYAAHAANYFQLHEKHNTGLQDLSVKYSLPWAGVMWSFAITCFAVVIFLFSSLVALAGAHAHIAFTLFLVIGVYVHARGVEPTIGDLRRVFLRYGFPRLAPHAPVARG
;
A
#
# COMPACT_ATOMS: atom_id res chain seq x y z
N MET A 1 -78.40 4.30 26.85
CA MET A 1 -77.50 5.21 27.60
C MET A 1 -76.74 4.33 28.58
N SER A 2 -75.43 4.17 28.61
CA SER A 2 -74.24 4.72 27.95
C SER A 2 -73.19 3.59 28.02
N GLY A 3 -72.48 3.20 26.97
CA GLY A 3 -71.41 4.00 26.38
C GLY A 3 -70.15 3.93 27.27
N ASN A 4 -69.31 2.92 27.04
CA ASN A 4 -67.88 2.85 27.39
C ASN A 4 -67.30 1.85 26.37
N GLY A 5 -66.84 2.24 25.19
CA GLY A 5 -65.94 3.36 24.94
C GLY A 5 -64.53 2.77 24.84
N ASP A 6 -64.28 2.05 23.75
CA ASP A 6 -62.95 1.56 23.36
C ASP A 6 -61.99 2.74 23.28
N THR A 7 -61.19 2.94 24.32
CA THR A 7 -59.98 3.74 24.23
C THR A 7 -58.89 2.88 23.60
N ASN A 8 -59.01 2.67 22.29
CA ASN A 8 -57.88 2.20 21.49
C ASN A 8 -56.79 3.27 21.58
N ASN A 9 -55.67 2.86 22.16
CA ASN A 9 -54.46 3.63 22.35
C ASN A 9 -53.94 4.15 21.00
N ASN A 10 -54.19 5.44 20.73
CA ASN A 10 -53.56 6.22 19.67
C ASN A 10 -52.11 6.57 20.05
N VAL A 11 -51.29 5.55 20.37
CA VAL A 11 -49.84 5.76 20.52
C VAL A 11 -49.27 5.92 19.12
N PRO A 12 -48.60 7.03 18.77
CA PRO A 12 -47.96 7.19 17.48
C PRO A 12 -46.96 6.05 17.27
N PHE A 13 -47.00 5.40 16.11
CA PHE A 13 -46.01 4.39 15.75
C PHE A 13 -44.62 5.04 15.81
N ASN A 14 -43.73 4.51 16.66
CA ASN A 14 -42.36 4.99 16.76
C ASN A 14 -41.42 4.00 16.05
N PRO A 15 -40.86 4.37 14.88
CA PRO A 15 -39.98 3.49 14.11
C PRO A 15 -38.75 3.06 14.89
N MET A 16 -38.22 3.92 15.77
CA MET A 16 -36.98 3.67 16.51
C MET A 16 -37.12 2.58 17.57
N THR A 17 -38.33 2.33 18.07
CA THR A 17 -38.59 1.31 19.09
C THR A 17 -39.24 0.05 18.54
N PHE A 18 -39.70 0.08 17.28
CA PHE A 18 -40.31 -1.07 16.63
C PHE A 18 -39.24 -2.10 16.25
N ASP A 19 -39.30 -3.29 16.86
CA ASP A 19 -38.36 -4.43 16.75
C ASP A 19 -36.89 -4.02 16.53
N PRO A 20 -36.16 -3.66 17.60
CA PRO A 20 -34.78 -3.17 17.51
C PRO A 20 -33.78 -4.22 17.02
N ARG A 21 -34.19 -5.49 16.89
CA ARG A 21 -33.37 -6.58 16.34
C ARG A 21 -33.30 -6.55 14.82
N LEU A 22 -34.23 -5.87 14.15
CA LEU A 22 -34.06 -5.44 12.76
C LEU A 22 -33.22 -4.16 12.80
N TRP A 23 -32.04 -4.13 12.20
CA TRP A 23 -31.11 -3.00 12.33
C TRP A 23 -30.48 -2.57 11.00
N GLU A 24 -30.11 -1.30 10.92
CA GLU A 24 -29.60 -0.64 9.71
C GLU A 24 -28.12 -0.95 9.51
N GLY A 25 -27.77 -1.52 8.36
CA GLY A 25 -26.37 -1.79 8.01
C GLY A 25 -25.95 -1.24 6.66
N LEU A 26 -24.66 -1.39 6.35
CA LEU A 26 -24.07 -1.04 5.06
C LEU A 26 -23.64 -2.29 4.28
N PRO A 27 -23.65 -2.23 2.94
CA PRO A 27 -23.00 -3.24 2.11
C PRO A 27 -21.52 -3.43 2.45
N SER A 28 -20.76 -2.37 2.68
CA SER A 28 -19.32 -2.43 2.99
C SER A 28 -18.97 -3.13 4.31
N GLN A 29 -19.97 -3.36 5.17
CA GLN A 29 -19.80 -4.00 6.49
C GLN A 29 -20.08 -5.51 6.48
N THR A 30 -20.45 -6.10 5.34
CA THR A 30 -20.69 -7.53 5.27
C THR A 30 -19.39 -8.29 5.47
N ASN A 31 -19.37 -9.27 6.39
CA ASN A 31 -18.19 -10.11 6.61
C ASN A 31 -18.11 -11.19 5.52
N ARG A 32 -17.85 -10.75 4.28
CA ARG A 32 -18.03 -11.57 3.08
C ARG A 32 -17.00 -12.67 2.92
N TYR A 33 -15.76 -12.40 3.35
CA TYR A 33 -14.60 -13.23 3.08
C TYR A 33 -14.37 -14.33 4.14
N ASP A 34 -14.94 -14.18 5.34
CA ASP A 34 -14.76 -15.11 6.44
C ASP A 34 -16.01 -16.00 6.61
N ASP A 35 -16.22 -16.94 5.68
CA ASP A 35 -17.25 -17.98 5.86
C ASP A 35 -16.68 -19.19 6.62
N THR A 36 -16.97 -19.25 7.92
CA THR A 36 -16.57 -20.38 8.79
C THR A 36 -17.55 -21.55 8.75
N ASN A 37 -18.63 -21.47 7.95
CA ASN A 37 -19.72 -22.45 7.98
C ASN A 37 -19.57 -23.58 6.95
N ALA A 38 -18.48 -23.63 6.18
CA ALA A 38 -18.25 -24.65 5.16
C ALA A 38 -18.20 -26.11 5.70
N GLY A 39 -18.09 -26.28 7.02
CA GLY A 39 -18.08 -27.60 7.66
C GLY A 39 -16.86 -28.45 7.29
N SER A 40 -16.84 -29.70 7.77
CA SER A 40 -15.76 -30.64 7.44
C SER A 40 -15.99 -31.32 6.08
N ARG A 41 -14.91 -31.53 5.32
CA ARG A 41 -14.96 -32.31 4.08
C ARG A 41 -15.38 -33.76 4.39
N LYS A 42 -16.32 -34.29 3.62
CA LYS A 42 -16.84 -35.67 3.77
C LYS A 42 -16.54 -36.50 2.52
N LYS A 43 -16.18 -37.77 2.70
CA LYS A 43 -16.03 -38.72 1.58
C LYS A 43 -17.41 -39.05 1.01
N ARG A 44 -17.55 -39.02 -0.31
CA ARG A 44 -18.78 -39.43 -1.03
C ARG A 44 -18.44 -40.55 -2.01
N LEU A 45 -19.38 -41.48 -2.22
CA LEU A 45 -19.27 -42.50 -3.26
C LEU A 45 -19.66 -41.87 -4.60
N ILE A 46 -18.92 -42.16 -5.67
CA ILE A 46 -19.24 -41.74 -7.03
C ILE A 46 -19.88 -42.95 -7.73
N PRO A 47 -21.18 -42.93 -8.03
CA PRO A 47 -21.81 -44.01 -8.80
C PRO A 47 -21.18 -44.17 -10.20
N PRO A 48 -21.20 -45.36 -10.80
CA PRO A 48 -20.75 -45.56 -12.17
C PRO A 48 -21.75 -44.94 -13.18
N GLY A 49 -21.26 -44.17 -14.16
CA GLY A 49 -22.06 -43.58 -15.24
C GLY A 49 -21.82 -42.07 -15.44
N PRO A 50 -22.43 -41.46 -16.47
CA PRO A 50 -22.37 -40.00 -16.66
C PRO A 50 -23.23 -39.30 -15.59
N PHE A 51 -22.66 -38.31 -14.91
CA PHE A 51 -23.41 -37.38 -14.07
C PHE A 51 -23.75 -36.14 -14.88
N ILE A 52 -25.00 -35.71 -14.80
CA ILE A 52 -25.33 -34.33 -15.14
C ILE A 52 -24.89 -33.47 -13.96
N ALA A 53 -24.26 -32.32 -14.18
CA ALA A 53 -23.81 -31.44 -13.11
C ALA A 53 -24.94 -30.99 -12.16
N THR A 54 -26.19 -31.09 -12.61
CA THR A 54 -27.42 -30.78 -11.88
C THR A 54 -28.10 -32.01 -11.28
N GLN A 55 -27.52 -33.21 -11.44
CA GLN A 55 -28.13 -34.45 -10.97
C GLN A 55 -28.05 -34.56 -9.45
N GLU A 56 -29.18 -34.78 -8.79
CA GLU A 56 -29.21 -35.13 -7.36
C GLU A 56 -28.63 -36.54 -7.17
N VAL A 57 -27.39 -36.62 -6.69
CA VAL A 57 -26.66 -37.90 -6.53
C VAL A 57 -27.16 -38.71 -5.32
N ASP A 58 -27.90 -38.10 -4.40
CA ASP A 58 -28.27 -38.69 -3.11
C ASP A 58 -29.75 -39.18 -3.04
N ALA A 59 -30.48 -39.21 -4.17
CA ALA A 59 -31.77 -39.89 -4.23
C ALA A 59 -31.54 -41.41 -4.22
N ALA A 60 -31.91 -42.08 -3.13
CA ALA A 60 -31.86 -43.54 -3.06
C ALA A 60 -32.62 -44.13 -4.27
N PRO A 61 -32.02 -45.06 -5.04
CA PRO A 61 -32.70 -45.67 -6.18
C PRO A 61 -34.00 -46.32 -5.70
N ALA A 62 -35.10 -46.01 -6.38
CA ALA A 62 -36.41 -46.59 -6.10
C ALA A 62 -36.31 -48.13 -6.18
N GLY A 63 -36.43 -48.79 -5.02
CA GLY A 63 -36.47 -50.26 -4.93
C GLY A 63 -35.51 -50.90 -3.91
N ILE A 64 -34.61 -50.15 -3.26
CA ILE A 64 -33.77 -50.72 -2.19
C ILE A 64 -34.36 -50.35 -0.81
N ASN A 65 -34.92 -51.33 -0.11
CA ASN A 65 -35.28 -51.23 1.29
C ASN A 65 -34.00 -51.07 2.12
N VAL A 66 -33.59 -49.83 2.33
CA VAL A 66 -32.49 -49.49 3.21
C VAL A 66 -32.92 -49.77 4.66
N ALA A 67 -32.22 -50.68 5.32
CA ALA A 67 -32.50 -51.12 6.68
C ALA A 67 -32.58 -49.95 7.69
N ARG A 68 -33.35 -50.16 8.77
CA ARG A 68 -33.62 -49.26 9.93
C ARG A 68 -32.39 -48.57 10.56
N GLY A 69 -31.15 -48.94 10.21
CA GLY A 69 -29.93 -48.28 10.66
C GLY A 69 -29.70 -46.90 10.02
N ASN A 70 -30.24 -46.65 8.82
CA ASN A 70 -29.97 -45.41 8.07
C ASN A 70 -30.87 -44.24 8.45
N GLU A 71 -31.90 -44.42 9.29
CA GLU A 71 -32.65 -43.28 9.84
C GLU A 71 -31.79 -42.47 10.82
N ILE A 72 -30.92 -43.13 11.57
CA ILE A 72 -30.00 -42.46 12.50
C ILE A 72 -28.89 -41.73 11.72
N GLU A 73 -28.40 -42.26 10.60
CA GLU A 73 -27.45 -41.55 9.73
C GLU A 73 -28.11 -40.45 8.88
N ARG A 74 -29.35 -40.65 8.40
CA ARG A 74 -30.15 -39.60 7.72
C ARG A 74 -30.46 -38.43 8.65
N ALA A 75 -30.69 -38.69 9.94
CA ALA A 75 -30.84 -37.65 10.96
C ALA A 75 -29.50 -36.99 11.36
N ARG A 76 -28.36 -37.67 11.11
CA ARG A 76 -27.02 -37.17 11.48
C ARG A 76 -26.41 -36.23 10.43
N TYR A 77 -26.90 -36.23 9.18
CA TYR A 77 -26.32 -35.48 8.07
C TYR A 77 -27.37 -34.82 7.15
N PRO A 78 -27.89 -33.62 7.49
CA PRO A 78 -28.89 -32.90 6.68
C PRO A 78 -28.35 -32.28 5.37
N ASP A 79 -27.04 -32.25 5.14
CA ASP A 79 -26.35 -31.60 3.99
C ASP A 79 -26.25 -32.44 2.69
N THR A 80 -27.09 -33.47 2.54
CA THR A 80 -26.99 -34.45 1.44
C THR A 80 -28.07 -34.27 0.37
N ARG A 81 -28.77 -33.13 0.31
CA ARG A 81 -29.66 -32.83 -0.82
C ARG A 81 -29.28 -31.49 -1.42
N ILE A 82 -29.16 -31.43 -2.74
CA ILE A 82 -29.18 -30.16 -3.45
C ILE A 82 -30.62 -29.67 -3.36
N LEU A 83 -30.99 -29.04 -2.26
CA LEU A 83 -32.36 -28.57 -2.05
C LEU A 83 -32.70 -27.55 -3.13
N GLU A 84 -33.68 -27.83 -3.98
CA GLU A 84 -34.09 -26.92 -5.04
C GLU A 84 -34.48 -25.55 -4.47
N VAL A 85 -34.16 -24.50 -5.24
CA VAL A 85 -34.54 -23.13 -4.89
C VAL A 85 -36.06 -23.02 -5.01
N LYS A 86 -36.73 -22.60 -3.93
CA LYS A 86 -38.20 -22.50 -3.91
C LYS A 86 -38.71 -21.51 -4.96
N GLY A 87 -39.90 -21.80 -5.49
CA GLY A 87 -40.52 -20.99 -6.54
C GLY A 87 -40.61 -19.51 -6.17
N GLY A 88 -40.20 -18.65 -7.11
CA GLY A 88 -40.15 -17.18 -6.93
C GLY A 88 -38.76 -16.64 -6.57
N TRP A 89 -37.84 -17.50 -6.15
CA TRP A 89 -36.44 -17.15 -5.92
C TRP A 89 -35.55 -17.58 -7.08
N LYS A 90 -34.56 -16.74 -7.39
CA LYS A 90 -33.48 -17.04 -8.33
C LYS A 90 -32.16 -17.06 -7.56
N GLU A 91 -31.37 -18.10 -7.75
CA GLU A 91 -30.00 -18.16 -7.24
C GLU A 91 -29.04 -17.63 -8.30
N TYR A 92 -28.13 -16.79 -7.85
CA TYR A 92 -27.04 -16.25 -8.63
C TYR A 92 -25.73 -16.54 -7.91
N HIS A 93 -24.65 -16.54 -8.68
CA HIS A 93 -23.31 -16.76 -8.18
C HIS A 93 -22.49 -15.52 -8.47
N HIS A 94 -21.81 -15.01 -7.45
CA HIS A 94 -20.93 -13.87 -7.64
C HIS A 94 -19.84 -14.22 -8.67
N PRO A 95 -19.67 -13.42 -9.74
CA PRO A 95 -18.85 -13.78 -10.91
C PRO A 95 -17.40 -14.19 -10.65
N VAL A 96 -16.78 -13.67 -9.59
CA VAL A 96 -15.35 -13.90 -9.30
C VAL A 96 -15.15 -14.72 -8.03
N GLU A 97 -15.86 -14.36 -6.96
CA GLU A 97 -15.72 -15.01 -5.64
C GLU A 97 -16.51 -16.32 -5.53
N GLY A 98 -17.54 -16.52 -6.36
CA GLY A 98 -18.34 -17.74 -6.41
C GLY A 98 -19.39 -17.89 -5.30
N ARG A 99 -19.48 -16.94 -4.35
CA ARG A 99 -20.50 -16.94 -3.30
C ARG A 99 -21.90 -16.85 -3.91
N ALA A 100 -22.81 -17.70 -3.44
CA ALA A 100 -24.20 -17.69 -3.86
C ALA A 100 -24.98 -16.55 -3.20
N PHE A 101 -25.89 -15.95 -3.94
CA PHE A 101 -26.88 -15.00 -3.43
C PHE A 101 -28.21 -15.25 -4.11
N PHE A 102 -29.29 -14.81 -3.46
CA PHE A 102 -30.64 -15.14 -3.86
C PHE A 102 -31.46 -13.86 -4.00
N TYR A 103 -32.27 -13.84 -5.05
CA TYR A 103 -33.13 -12.71 -5.38
C TYR A 103 -34.57 -13.16 -5.61
N ASN A 104 -35.51 -12.43 -5.02
CA ASN A 104 -36.94 -12.59 -5.28
C ASN A 104 -37.48 -11.36 -6.01
N GLU A 105 -37.76 -11.50 -7.30
CA GLU A 105 -38.18 -10.39 -8.16
C GLU A 105 -39.54 -9.80 -7.79
N LYS A 106 -40.47 -10.62 -7.26
CA LYS A 106 -41.81 -10.15 -6.89
C LYS A 106 -41.84 -9.41 -5.56
N LEU A 107 -40.99 -9.83 -4.62
CA LEU A 107 -40.89 -9.23 -3.29
C LEU A 107 -39.77 -8.20 -3.19
N GLN A 108 -38.93 -8.09 -4.23
CA GLN A 108 -37.74 -7.25 -4.28
C GLN A 108 -36.77 -7.51 -3.12
N ILE A 109 -36.55 -8.78 -2.78
CA ILE A 109 -35.65 -9.18 -1.69
C ILE A 109 -34.34 -9.71 -2.27
N VAL A 110 -33.23 -9.22 -1.75
CA VAL A 110 -31.87 -9.75 -2.00
C VAL A 110 -31.30 -10.30 -0.69
N THR A 111 -30.66 -11.47 -0.73
CA THR A 111 -29.96 -12.03 0.43
C THR A 111 -28.78 -12.90 0.03
N GLU A 112 -27.70 -12.88 0.83
CA GLU A 112 -26.58 -13.84 0.72
C GLU A 112 -26.77 -15.06 1.63
N MET A 113 -27.88 -15.14 2.37
CA MET A 113 -28.18 -16.30 3.19
C MET A 113 -28.50 -17.51 2.30
N TYR A 114 -28.05 -18.70 2.70
CA TYR A 114 -28.25 -19.92 1.91
C TYR A 114 -29.68 -20.48 2.08
N ILE A 115 -30.66 -19.82 1.45
CA ILE A 115 -32.11 -20.11 1.56
C ILE A 115 -32.52 -21.46 0.96
N ARG A 116 -31.60 -22.21 0.35
CA ARG A 116 -31.82 -23.61 0.00
C ARG A 116 -32.18 -24.43 1.23
N HIS A 117 -31.68 -24.07 2.42
CA HIS A 117 -32.18 -24.61 3.67
C HIS A 117 -33.52 -23.96 4.06
N GLU A 118 -34.55 -24.77 4.26
CA GLU A 118 -35.91 -24.27 4.50
C GLU A 118 -36.06 -23.47 5.80
N ASN A 119 -35.29 -23.80 6.83
CA ASN A 119 -35.24 -23.03 8.08
C ASN A 119 -34.71 -21.61 7.85
N VAL A 120 -33.67 -21.46 7.03
CA VAL A 120 -33.07 -20.18 6.68
C VAL A 120 -34.06 -19.34 5.86
N LEU A 121 -34.73 -19.96 4.88
CA LEU A 121 -35.78 -19.26 4.13
C LEU A 121 -36.94 -18.81 5.02
N GLY A 122 -37.38 -19.66 5.95
CA GLY A 122 -38.42 -19.31 6.92
C GLY A 122 -38.03 -18.11 7.78
N GLU A 123 -36.78 -18.06 8.22
CA GLU A 123 -36.23 -16.93 8.98
C GLU A 123 -36.20 -15.63 8.16
N VAL A 124 -35.69 -15.68 6.93
CA VAL A 124 -35.67 -14.52 6.02
C VAL A 124 -37.09 -13.99 5.78
N MET A 125 -38.06 -14.87 5.54
CA MET A 125 -39.46 -14.48 5.31
C MET A 125 -40.12 -13.89 6.58
N ASN A 126 -39.78 -14.39 7.76
CA ASN A 126 -40.26 -13.82 9.03
C ASN A 126 -39.74 -12.38 9.20
N TRP A 127 -38.44 -12.16 8.98
CA TRP A 127 -37.86 -10.82 9.03
C TRP A 127 -38.38 -9.90 7.94
N TYR A 128 -38.63 -10.42 6.75
CA TYR A 128 -39.27 -9.66 5.68
C TYR A 128 -40.66 -9.14 6.10
N ASN A 129 -41.47 -9.95 6.79
CA ASN A 129 -42.78 -9.49 7.30
C ASN A 129 -42.64 -8.37 8.35
N VAL A 130 -41.64 -8.45 9.23
CA VAL A 130 -41.32 -7.38 10.19
C VAL A 130 -40.90 -6.11 9.44
N PHE A 131 -40.02 -6.24 8.44
CA PHE A 131 -39.59 -5.14 7.59
C PHE A 131 -40.75 -4.49 6.83
N VAL A 132 -41.63 -5.28 6.21
CA VAL A 132 -42.83 -4.78 5.50
C VAL A 132 -43.72 -3.99 6.44
N THR A 133 -43.94 -4.49 7.66
CA THR A 133 -44.71 -3.77 8.68
C THR A 133 -44.08 -2.41 8.98
N LEU A 134 -42.76 -2.36 9.20
CA LEU A 134 -42.04 -1.10 9.43
C LEU A 134 -42.13 -0.16 8.22
N ARG A 135 -41.91 -0.69 7.01
CA ARG A 135 -41.96 0.05 5.73
C ARG A 135 -43.32 0.70 5.53
N ASP A 136 -44.40 -0.06 5.68
CA ASP A 136 -45.74 0.41 5.39
C ASP A 136 -46.22 1.48 6.40
N HIS A 137 -45.64 1.53 7.60
CA HIS A 137 -45.90 2.61 8.56
C HIS A 137 -45.04 3.86 8.31
N VAL A 138 -43.82 3.70 7.79
CA VAL A 138 -42.84 4.79 7.68
C VAL A 138 -42.77 5.39 6.28
N LEU A 139 -42.62 4.55 5.27
CA LEU A 139 -42.42 4.95 3.89
C LEU A 139 -42.99 3.89 2.93
N PRO A 140 -44.31 3.87 2.69
CA PRO A 140 -44.95 2.90 1.80
C PRO A 140 -44.37 2.89 0.38
N GLU A 141 -43.93 4.05 -0.11
CA GLU A 141 -43.31 4.23 -1.43
C GLU A 141 -41.98 3.47 -1.57
N ALA A 142 -41.30 3.14 -0.45
CA ALA A 142 -40.10 2.30 -0.47
C ALA A 142 -40.39 0.85 -0.90
N ALA A 143 -41.66 0.49 -1.14
CA ALA A 143 -42.02 -0.76 -1.80
C ALA A 143 -41.48 -0.87 -3.24
N ALA A 144 -41.03 0.23 -3.86
CA ALA A 144 -40.37 0.21 -5.16
C ALA A 144 -38.86 -0.12 -5.09
N PHE A 145 -38.27 -0.08 -3.89
CA PHE A 145 -36.85 -0.35 -3.69
C PHE A 145 -36.61 -1.83 -3.42
N ASP A 146 -35.44 -2.30 -3.80
CA ASP A 146 -34.97 -3.61 -3.36
C ASP A 146 -34.53 -3.52 -1.90
N VAL A 147 -34.80 -4.57 -1.13
CA VAL A 147 -34.34 -4.70 0.26
C VAL A 147 -33.31 -5.81 0.35
N PHE A 148 -32.16 -5.51 0.94
CA PHE A 148 -31.21 -6.53 1.34
C PHE A 148 -31.52 -7.00 2.77
N LEU A 149 -31.52 -8.31 3.00
CA LEU A 149 -31.70 -8.91 4.32
C LEU A 149 -30.57 -9.89 4.62
N ASP A 150 -29.96 -9.75 5.80
CA ASP A 150 -28.99 -10.69 6.35
C ASP A 150 -29.30 -10.99 7.81
N CYS A 151 -29.74 -12.21 8.08
CA CYS A 151 -30.18 -12.65 9.40
C CYS A 151 -29.04 -13.37 10.12
N SER A 152 -28.84 -13.03 11.39
CA SER A 152 -27.91 -13.71 12.29
C SER A 152 -28.62 -14.82 13.05
N SER A 153 -27.87 -15.89 13.36
CA SER A 153 -28.32 -16.95 14.26
C SER A 153 -28.72 -16.46 15.66
N GLU A 154 -28.26 -15.27 16.06
CA GLU A 154 -28.64 -14.61 17.30
C GLU A 154 -30.05 -13.98 17.27
N GLY A 155 -30.79 -14.13 16.17
CA GLY A 155 -32.15 -13.61 16.02
C GLY A 155 -32.18 -12.10 15.80
N THR A 156 -31.20 -11.57 15.06
CA THR A 156 -31.17 -10.19 14.57
C THR A 156 -31.11 -10.19 13.06
N CYS A 157 -31.67 -9.17 12.39
CA CYS A 157 -31.61 -9.04 10.94
C CYS A 157 -31.07 -7.67 10.55
N ARG A 158 -30.06 -7.64 9.70
CA ARG A 158 -29.53 -6.43 9.10
C ARG A 158 -30.28 -6.14 7.80
N TYR A 159 -30.65 -4.88 7.60
CA TYR A 159 -31.27 -4.45 6.34
C TYR A 159 -30.72 -3.13 5.82
N TYR A 160 -30.88 -2.94 4.52
CA TYR A 160 -30.79 -1.65 3.83
C TYR A 160 -31.62 -1.69 2.55
N LEU A 161 -32.04 -0.51 2.09
CA LEU A 161 -32.84 -0.34 0.87
C LEU A 161 -31.96 0.17 -0.28
N ILE A 162 -32.19 -0.35 -1.47
CA ILE A 162 -31.43 -0.04 -2.68
C ILE A 162 -32.33 0.75 -3.63
N ASP A 163 -31.97 2.02 -3.83
CA ASP A 163 -32.59 2.88 -4.84
C ASP A 163 -31.75 2.85 -6.13
N HIS A 164 -32.17 2.02 -7.09
CA HIS A 164 -31.51 1.91 -8.40
C HIS A 164 -31.69 3.15 -9.28
N ALA A 165 -32.73 3.97 -9.06
CA ALA A 165 -32.99 5.15 -9.87
C ALA A 165 -31.99 6.26 -9.53
N ASN A 166 -31.76 6.49 -8.23
CA ASN A 166 -30.79 7.47 -7.75
C ASN A 166 -29.39 6.90 -7.51
N LYS A 167 -29.23 5.56 -7.59
CA LYS A 167 -27.97 4.84 -7.32
C LYS A 167 -27.47 5.14 -5.91
N THR A 168 -28.34 5.01 -4.92
CA THR A 168 -28.03 5.29 -3.51
C THR A 168 -28.65 4.24 -2.59
N ILE A 169 -28.18 4.21 -1.35
CA ILE A 169 -28.74 3.37 -0.29
C ILE A 169 -29.47 4.23 0.74
N CYS A 170 -30.55 3.69 1.30
CA CYS A 170 -31.32 4.34 2.35
C CYS A 170 -31.86 3.34 3.39
N TRP A 171 -32.48 3.89 4.44
CA TRP A 171 -33.07 3.13 5.55
C TRP A 171 -34.41 3.72 5.94
N LEU A 172 -35.20 2.96 6.69
CA LEU A 172 -36.50 3.40 7.20
C LEU A 172 -36.39 4.16 8.52
N ARG A 173 -35.26 4.06 9.22
CA ARG A 173 -35.04 4.75 10.50
C ARG A 173 -33.99 5.84 10.37
N GLN A 174 -34.18 6.91 11.12
CA GLN A 174 -33.20 7.98 11.21
C GLN A 174 -31.97 7.50 11.98
N ARG A 175 -30.79 7.64 11.36
CA ARG A 175 -29.49 7.29 11.94
C ARG A 175 -28.48 8.40 11.70
N THR A 176 -27.51 8.51 12.59
CA THR A 176 -26.34 9.37 12.36
C THR A 176 -25.32 8.64 11.48
N THR A 177 -24.42 9.39 10.84
CA THR A 177 -23.29 8.84 10.09
C THR A 177 -22.46 7.90 10.96
N SER A 178 -22.14 8.33 12.17
CA SER A 178 -21.38 7.55 13.15
C SER A 178 -22.06 6.24 13.55
N ASP A 179 -23.39 6.22 13.71
CA ASP A 179 -24.12 4.99 14.08
C ASP A 179 -24.01 3.91 12.99
N LEU A 180 -23.94 4.34 11.73
CA LEU A 180 -23.82 3.46 10.58
C LEU A 180 -22.36 3.14 10.23
N GLY A 181 -21.38 3.76 10.89
CA GLY A 181 -19.96 3.64 10.53
C GLY A 181 -19.56 4.42 9.28
N ILE A 182 -20.39 5.39 8.85
CA ILE A 182 -20.04 6.34 7.79
C ILE A 182 -19.24 7.49 8.43
N SER A 183 -18.19 7.95 7.77
CA SER A 183 -17.42 9.11 8.23
C SER A 183 -18.28 10.38 8.25
N ASP A 184 -18.04 11.25 9.24
CA ASP A 184 -18.75 12.52 9.33
C ASP A 184 -18.49 13.41 8.12
N VAL A 185 -19.57 14.04 7.63
CA VAL A 185 -19.55 14.82 6.40
C VAL A 185 -19.69 16.32 6.65
N ARG A 186 -19.09 17.13 5.77
CA ARG A 186 -19.18 18.60 5.83
C ARG A 186 -20.49 19.15 5.26
N ASN A 187 -21.09 18.42 4.33
CA ASN A 187 -22.26 18.87 3.58
C ASN A 187 -23.06 17.66 3.06
N VAL A 188 -24.29 17.94 2.61
CA VAL A 188 -25.23 16.92 2.11
C VAL A 188 -24.76 16.28 0.79
N LEU A 189 -24.01 17.01 -0.04
CA LEU A 189 -23.46 16.46 -1.29
C LEU A 189 -22.44 15.36 -1.01
N HIS A 190 -21.61 15.54 0.02
CA HIS A 190 -20.66 14.53 0.45
C HIS A 190 -21.38 13.29 1.00
N LEU A 191 -22.43 13.47 1.83
CA LEU A 191 -23.23 12.33 2.29
C LEU A 191 -23.81 11.55 1.12
N ARG A 192 -24.40 12.24 0.13
CA ARG A 192 -24.94 11.60 -1.08
C ARG A 192 -23.87 10.84 -1.84
N ALA A 193 -22.66 11.38 -1.92
CA ALA A 193 -21.55 10.75 -2.62
C ALA A 193 -21.07 9.47 -1.90
N LEU A 194 -21.02 9.47 -0.56
CA LEU A 194 -20.73 8.27 0.25
C LEU A 194 -21.83 7.21 0.11
N LEU A 195 -23.12 7.60 0.11
CA LEU A 195 -24.23 6.67 -0.12
C LEU A 195 -24.24 6.11 -1.56
N ASN A 196 -23.73 6.87 -2.53
CA ASN A 196 -23.53 6.38 -3.90
C ASN A 196 -22.40 5.35 -3.98
N GLU A 197 -21.34 5.52 -3.19
CA GLU A 197 -20.26 4.52 -3.10
C GLU A 197 -20.79 3.18 -2.58
N GLU A 198 -21.57 3.21 -1.50
CA GLU A 198 -22.18 2.00 -0.93
C GLU A 198 -23.14 1.31 -1.91
N TYR A 199 -23.86 2.06 -2.75
CA TYR A 199 -24.65 1.49 -3.85
C TYR A 199 -23.78 0.68 -4.81
N TRP A 200 -22.61 1.19 -5.22
CA TRP A 200 -21.70 0.46 -6.09
C TRP A 200 -21.09 -0.75 -5.42
N THR A 201 -20.84 -0.69 -4.11
CA THR A 201 -20.45 -1.87 -3.31
C THR A 201 -21.53 -2.94 -3.32
N HIS A 202 -22.81 -2.58 -3.13
CA HIS A 202 -23.92 -3.52 -3.27
C HIS A 202 -23.99 -4.12 -4.68
N ALA A 203 -23.91 -3.29 -5.73
CA ALA A 203 -23.98 -3.75 -7.11
C ALA A 203 -22.78 -4.63 -7.50
N GLU A 204 -21.62 -4.43 -6.89
CA GLU A 204 -20.47 -5.31 -7.02
C GLU A 204 -20.76 -6.66 -6.35
N TYR A 205 -21.32 -6.66 -5.14
CA TYR A 205 -21.55 -7.89 -4.39
C TYR A 205 -22.71 -8.73 -4.94
N MET A 206 -23.81 -8.11 -5.36
CA MET A 206 -25.01 -8.78 -5.86
C MET A 206 -25.44 -8.21 -7.22
N PRO A 207 -24.62 -8.37 -8.27
CA PRO A 207 -24.94 -7.84 -9.60
C PRO A 207 -26.19 -8.53 -10.16
N LYS A 208 -27.17 -7.77 -10.62
CA LYS A 208 -28.35 -8.32 -11.31
C LYS A 208 -27.97 -8.87 -12.69
N ASP A 209 -28.62 -9.94 -13.13
CA ASP A 209 -28.44 -10.51 -14.48
C ASP A 209 -29.38 -9.84 -15.51
N GLU A 210 -29.38 -8.50 -15.51
CA GLU A 210 -30.26 -7.68 -16.36
C GLU A 210 -29.50 -6.46 -16.87
N ASN A 211 -29.83 -5.97 -18.06
CA ASN A 211 -29.16 -4.82 -18.66
C ASN A 211 -29.64 -3.48 -18.07
N HIS A 212 -29.30 -3.21 -16.79
CA HIS A 212 -29.72 -2.01 -16.06
C HIS A 212 -28.59 -0.97 -15.91
N LEU A 213 -27.33 -1.34 -16.07
CA LEU A 213 -26.17 -0.44 -15.94
C LEU A 213 -25.62 0.08 -17.27
N GLY A 214 -26.35 -0.09 -18.39
CA GLY A 214 -25.88 0.32 -19.72
C GLY A 214 -25.49 1.80 -19.82
N SER A 215 -26.28 2.71 -19.24
CA SER A 215 -25.96 4.15 -19.19
C SER A 215 -24.72 4.42 -18.32
N SER A 216 -24.62 3.75 -17.18
CA SER A 216 -23.48 3.86 -16.26
C SER A 216 -22.19 3.33 -16.89
N ARG A 217 -22.25 2.33 -17.77
CA ARG A 217 -21.10 1.87 -18.55
C ARG A 217 -20.60 2.97 -19.47
N ALA A 218 -21.48 3.59 -20.25
CA ALA A 218 -21.08 4.65 -21.18
C ALA A 218 -20.44 5.83 -20.43
N GLU A 219 -21.03 6.21 -19.30
CA GLU A 219 -20.47 7.21 -18.38
C GLU A 219 -19.08 6.79 -17.87
N LEU A 220 -18.93 5.54 -17.40
CA LEU A 220 -17.67 5.01 -16.91
C LEU A 220 -16.59 5.01 -18.01
N GLN A 221 -16.91 4.59 -19.23
CA GLN A 221 -15.97 4.60 -20.35
C GLN A 221 -15.51 6.02 -20.68
N ALA A 222 -16.42 6.99 -20.69
CA ALA A 222 -16.07 8.40 -20.87
C ALA A 222 -15.18 8.91 -19.72
N ALA A 223 -15.52 8.57 -18.47
CA ALA A 223 -14.74 8.96 -17.31
C ALA A 223 -13.33 8.34 -17.28
N LEU A 224 -13.18 7.08 -17.70
CA LEU A 224 -11.90 6.42 -17.86
C LEU A 224 -11.06 7.11 -18.94
N ALA A 225 -11.65 7.45 -20.08
CA ALA A 225 -10.96 8.19 -21.13
C ALA A 225 -10.51 9.59 -20.65
N SER A 226 -11.34 10.32 -19.91
CA SER A 226 -10.95 11.59 -19.30
C SER A 226 -9.85 11.43 -18.25
N SER A 227 -9.91 10.39 -17.41
CA SER A 227 -8.90 10.11 -16.38
C SER A 227 -7.55 9.76 -16.99
N MET A 228 -7.55 9.01 -18.09
CA MET A 228 -6.36 8.70 -18.88
C MET A 228 -5.73 9.98 -19.43
N LEU A 229 -6.52 10.86 -20.05
CA LEU A 229 -6.01 12.13 -20.57
C LEU A 229 -5.46 13.03 -19.46
N ASP A 230 -6.15 13.13 -18.33
CA ASP A 230 -5.69 13.90 -17.16
C ASP A 230 -4.34 13.36 -16.65
N HIS A 231 -4.20 12.04 -16.50
CA HIS A 231 -2.95 11.41 -16.08
C HIS A 231 -1.79 11.68 -17.06
N MET A 232 -2.06 11.68 -18.37
CA MET A 232 -1.05 11.96 -19.40
C MET A 232 -0.63 13.43 -19.45
N THR A 233 -1.53 14.35 -19.09
CA THR A 233 -1.36 15.79 -19.32
C THR A 233 -1.09 16.58 -18.03
N SER A 234 -1.29 15.98 -16.86
CA SER A 234 -1.16 16.64 -15.56
C SER A 234 -0.34 15.81 -14.56
N GLU A 235 0.77 16.38 -14.07
CA GLU A 235 1.61 15.79 -13.01
C GLU A 235 0.86 15.68 -11.65
N GLY A 236 -0.13 16.55 -11.46
CA GLY A 236 -0.96 16.66 -10.28
C GLY A 236 -2.26 15.86 -10.35
N SER A 237 -2.43 14.99 -11.35
CA SER A 237 -3.68 14.25 -11.59
C SER A 237 -4.22 13.59 -10.32
N THR A 238 -5.52 13.75 -10.07
CA THR A 238 -6.25 13.05 -9.01
C THR A 238 -6.85 11.73 -9.49
N SER A 239 -6.54 11.28 -10.71
CA SER A 239 -7.00 10.01 -11.24
C SER A 239 -6.57 8.85 -10.31
N PRO A 240 -7.48 7.93 -9.95
CA PRO A 240 -7.09 6.74 -9.20
C PRO A 240 -6.30 5.73 -10.04
N PHE A 241 -6.35 5.86 -11.37
CA PHE A 241 -5.85 4.87 -12.32
C PHE A 241 -4.69 5.43 -13.14
N THR A 242 -3.73 4.58 -13.48
CA THR A 242 -2.71 4.91 -14.50
C THR A 242 -3.30 4.85 -15.91
N THR A 243 -2.54 5.33 -16.89
CA THR A 243 -2.84 5.21 -18.32
C THR A 243 -3.11 3.76 -18.73
N GLU A 244 -2.24 2.85 -18.33
CA GLU A 244 -2.34 1.42 -18.69
C GLU A 244 -3.55 0.77 -18.01
N GLU A 245 -3.86 1.17 -16.77
CA GLU A 245 -5.04 0.68 -16.05
C GLU A 245 -6.33 1.15 -16.74
N CYS A 246 -6.40 2.41 -17.19
CA CYS A 246 -7.54 2.93 -17.95
C CYS A 246 -7.76 2.18 -19.26
N GLU A 247 -6.71 1.96 -20.05
CA GLU A 247 -6.77 1.19 -21.30
C GLU A 247 -7.23 -0.25 -21.06
N ALA A 248 -6.67 -0.91 -20.03
CA ALA A 248 -7.04 -2.27 -19.66
C ALA A 248 -8.50 -2.37 -19.21
N TYR A 249 -9.00 -1.41 -18.43
CA TYR A 249 -10.40 -1.37 -18.02
C TYR A 249 -11.36 -1.13 -19.18
N LEU A 250 -11.05 -0.21 -20.09
CA LEU A 250 -11.84 0.02 -21.30
C LEU A 250 -11.96 -1.28 -22.12
N LEU A 251 -10.83 -1.95 -22.36
CA LEU A 251 -10.80 -3.23 -23.07
C LEU A 251 -11.60 -4.32 -22.36
N ALA A 252 -11.48 -4.41 -21.03
CA ALA A 252 -12.21 -5.40 -20.23
C ALA A 252 -13.73 -5.18 -20.30
N LEU A 253 -14.19 -3.92 -20.20
CA LEU A 253 -15.61 -3.55 -20.30
C LEU A 253 -16.18 -3.89 -21.68
N ASP A 254 -15.43 -3.66 -22.76
CA ASP A 254 -15.86 -3.99 -24.12
C ASP A 254 -15.96 -5.50 -24.36
N LYS A 255 -14.99 -6.27 -23.84
CA LYS A 255 -15.04 -7.73 -23.88
C LYS A 255 -16.21 -8.29 -23.07
N ALA A 256 -16.42 -7.79 -21.85
CA ALA A 256 -17.53 -8.22 -21.00
C ALA A 256 -18.87 -7.93 -21.68
N SER A 257 -19.02 -6.77 -22.31
CA SER A 257 -20.23 -6.44 -23.06
C SER A 257 -20.47 -7.33 -24.28
N SER A 258 -19.40 -7.73 -24.97
CA SER A 258 -19.53 -8.55 -26.18
C SER A 258 -19.87 -10.01 -25.85
N SER A 259 -19.74 -10.42 -24.58
CA SER A 259 -19.98 -11.80 -24.14
C SER A 259 -21.46 -12.19 -24.06
N GLY A 260 -22.36 -11.21 -23.93
CA GLY A 260 -23.79 -11.44 -23.71
C GLY A 260 -24.18 -11.83 -22.27
N PHE A 261 -23.22 -12.06 -21.37
CA PHE A 261 -23.52 -12.41 -19.97
C PHE A 261 -23.58 -11.14 -19.09
N MET A 262 -24.81 -10.70 -18.76
CA MET A 262 -25.06 -9.43 -18.08
C MET A 262 -24.50 -9.41 -16.65
N ILE A 263 -24.57 -10.51 -15.92
CA ILE A 263 -24.02 -10.59 -14.55
C ILE A 263 -22.53 -10.23 -14.48
N TYR A 264 -21.71 -10.71 -15.42
CA TYR A 264 -20.26 -10.42 -15.47
C TYR A 264 -19.99 -8.97 -15.92
N LEU A 265 -20.81 -8.45 -16.85
CA LEU A 265 -20.72 -7.07 -17.28
C LEU A 265 -21.06 -6.11 -16.12
N ASN A 266 -22.18 -6.34 -15.44
CA ASN A 266 -22.64 -5.49 -14.35
C ASN A 266 -21.66 -5.50 -13.18
N TRP A 267 -21.10 -6.67 -12.85
CA TRP A 267 -20.01 -6.77 -11.88
C TRP A 267 -18.79 -5.94 -12.29
N SER A 268 -18.37 -6.02 -13.56
CA SER A 268 -17.22 -5.28 -14.06
C SER A 268 -17.45 -3.76 -14.00
N ILE A 269 -18.65 -3.30 -14.36
CA ILE A 269 -19.06 -1.90 -14.26
C ILE A 269 -19.04 -1.47 -12.80
N ALA A 270 -19.70 -2.21 -11.91
CA ALA A 270 -19.82 -1.86 -10.49
C ALA A 270 -18.45 -1.81 -9.81
N ARG A 271 -17.57 -2.78 -10.07
CA ARG A 271 -16.21 -2.83 -9.51
C ARG A 271 -15.40 -1.60 -9.89
N VAL A 272 -15.32 -1.27 -11.18
CA VAL A 272 -14.47 -0.16 -11.64
C VAL A 272 -15.11 1.20 -11.30
N MET A 273 -16.44 1.30 -11.39
CA MET A 273 -17.16 2.51 -10.96
C MET A 273 -17.03 2.75 -9.46
N GLY A 274 -17.07 1.70 -8.63
CA GLY A 274 -16.83 1.81 -7.19
C GLY A 274 -15.46 2.39 -6.87
N LEU A 275 -14.40 1.93 -7.54
CA LEU A 275 -13.05 2.51 -7.40
C LEU A 275 -12.99 3.99 -7.82
N LEU A 276 -13.67 4.34 -8.92
CA LEU A 276 -13.74 5.71 -9.41
C LEU A 276 -14.49 6.63 -8.44
N VAL A 277 -15.65 6.18 -7.95
CA VAL A 277 -16.50 6.92 -7.01
C VAL A 277 -15.79 7.09 -5.67
N HIS A 278 -15.12 6.05 -5.15
CA HIS A 278 -14.30 6.15 -3.95
C HIS A 278 -13.23 7.25 -4.09
N SER A 279 -12.50 7.27 -5.21
CA SER A 279 -11.51 8.32 -5.47
C SER A 279 -12.14 9.71 -5.57
N ARG A 280 -13.29 9.83 -6.22
CA ARG A 280 -14.06 11.08 -6.32
C ARG A 280 -14.50 11.58 -4.94
N ASN A 281 -14.91 10.68 -4.05
CA ASN A 281 -15.32 11.01 -2.69
C ASN A 281 -14.14 11.54 -1.87
N VAL A 282 -13.00 10.83 -1.89
CA VAL A 282 -11.76 11.25 -1.23
C VAL A 282 -11.28 12.63 -1.72
N ASN A 283 -11.52 12.96 -2.99
CA ASN A 283 -11.14 14.24 -3.60
C ASN A 283 -12.26 15.31 -3.57
N LEU A 284 -13.38 15.06 -2.88
CA LEU A 284 -14.53 15.97 -2.79
C LEU A 284 -15.06 16.41 -4.16
N TYR A 285 -15.10 15.49 -5.12
CA TYR A 285 -15.49 15.76 -6.50
C TYR A 285 -16.90 16.37 -6.59
N GLY A 286 -17.05 17.42 -7.40
CA GLY A 286 -18.32 18.12 -7.58
C GLY A 286 -18.78 18.97 -6.39
N GLN A 287 -17.99 19.04 -5.31
CA GLN A 287 -18.30 19.84 -4.13
C GLN A 287 -17.52 21.16 -4.10
N TYR A 288 -17.97 22.10 -3.28
CA TYR A 288 -17.20 23.31 -2.98
C TYR A 288 -15.93 22.93 -2.21
N GLY A 289 -14.77 23.35 -2.72
CA GLY A 289 -13.47 22.98 -2.16
C GLY A 289 -12.94 21.62 -2.63
N ALA A 290 -13.37 21.14 -3.80
CA ALA A 290 -12.83 19.94 -4.43
C ALA A 290 -11.30 19.99 -4.56
N ARG A 291 -10.63 18.85 -4.37
CA ARG A 291 -9.20 18.72 -4.65
C ARG A 291 -8.99 18.68 -6.16
N LEU A 292 -8.29 19.69 -6.70
CA LEU A 292 -7.98 19.79 -8.13
C LEU A 292 -6.59 19.28 -8.48
N ASP A 293 -5.71 19.15 -7.48
CA ASP A 293 -4.36 18.64 -7.61
C ASP A 293 -4.08 17.71 -6.44
N ARG A 294 -3.52 16.52 -6.70
CA ARG A 294 -3.20 15.52 -5.66
C ARG A 294 -2.35 16.09 -4.52
N THR A 295 -1.48 17.05 -4.82
CA THR A 295 -0.55 17.70 -3.88
C THR A 295 -1.17 18.87 -3.12
N ALA A 296 -2.37 19.33 -3.49
CA ALA A 296 -3.05 20.42 -2.82
C ALA A 296 -3.59 20.00 -1.45
N THR A 297 -3.42 20.85 -0.42
CA THR A 297 -4.02 20.63 0.91
C THR A 297 -5.41 21.24 0.97
N VAL A 298 -6.42 20.41 1.20
CA VAL A 298 -7.85 20.76 1.29
C VAL A 298 -8.37 20.59 2.71
N GLU A 299 -7.83 19.63 3.47
CA GLU A 299 -8.24 19.39 4.86
C GLU A 299 -7.46 20.21 5.88
N GLY A 300 -6.51 21.04 5.41
CA GLY A 300 -5.66 21.85 6.28
C GLY A 300 -4.64 21.03 7.07
N ARG A 301 -4.45 19.75 6.77
CA ARG A 301 -3.46 18.88 7.42
C ARG A 301 -2.09 19.13 6.82
N ARG A 302 -1.46 20.22 7.27
CA ARG A 302 -0.13 20.63 6.81
C ARG A 302 0.96 19.85 7.52
N HIS A 303 2.04 19.57 6.79
CA HIS A 303 3.25 18.99 7.36
C HIS A 303 3.87 19.93 8.40
N PRO A 304 4.41 19.41 9.51
CA PRO A 304 5.02 20.24 10.53
C PRO A 304 6.33 20.88 10.03
N PHE A 305 6.71 22.00 10.66
CA PHE A 305 7.98 22.66 10.33
C PHE A 305 9.18 21.74 10.58
N ARG A 306 10.22 21.96 9.79
CA ARG A 306 11.46 21.18 9.87
C ARG A 306 12.21 21.56 11.15
N SER A 307 12.42 20.58 12.03
CA SER A 307 13.06 20.84 13.33
C SER A 307 14.55 21.15 13.19
N SER A 308 15.12 21.93 14.12
CA SER A 308 16.56 22.27 14.08
C SER A 308 17.46 21.02 14.13
N LEU A 309 17.07 20.01 14.92
CA LEU A 309 17.77 18.73 14.97
C LEU A 309 17.71 17.98 13.63
N TYR A 310 16.56 18.01 12.95
CA TYR A 310 16.40 17.43 11.63
C TYR A 310 17.29 18.12 10.59
N LEU A 311 17.35 19.45 10.57
CA LEU A 311 18.21 20.21 9.66
C LEU A 311 19.70 19.86 9.86
N TYR A 312 20.13 19.71 11.11
CA TYR A 312 21.47 19.24 11.43
C TYR A 312 21.75 17.84 10.87
N ARG A 313 20.84 16.88 11.10
CA ARG A 313 20.94 15.51 10.57
C ARG A 313 20.96 15.50 9.03
N SER A 314 20.11 16.30 8.40
CA SER A 314 20.06 16.44 6.94
C SER A 314 21.40 16.89 6.37
N ARG A 315 22.03 17.91 6.99
CA ARG A 315 23.35 18.38 6.56
C ARG A 315 24.45 17.35 6.77
N MET A 316 24.44 16.63 7.89
CA MET A 316 25.39 15.55 8.15
C MET A 316 25.21 14.38 7.18
N LEU A 317 23.99 14.11 6.71
CA LEU A 317 23.69 13.01 5.78
C LEU A 317 23.71 13.45 4.31
N GLY A 318 24.39 14.56 4.00
CA GLY A 318 24.59 15.02 2.61
C GLY A 318 23.33 15.55 1.92
N GLY A 319 22.28 15.90 2.68
CA GLY A 319 21.01 16.39 2.15
C GLY A 319 20.01 15.29 1.76
N GLY A 320 20.39 14.01 1.88
CA GLY A 320 19.50 12.87 1.59
C GLY A 320 18.15 12.91 2.34
N PRO A 321 18.12 13.20 3.66
CA PRO A 321 16.85 13.30 4.39
C PRO A 321 15.87 14.32 3.80
N GLU A 322 16.36 15.46 3.26
CA GLU A 322 15.49 16.48 2.67
C GLU A 322 14.81 15.98 1.40
N ILE A 323 15.58 15.28 0.55
CA ILE A 323 15.06 14.67 -0.68
C ILE A 323 13.99 13.63 -0.36
N HIS A 324 14.28 12.72 0.58
CA HIS A 324 13.31 11.71 0.98
C HIS A 324 12.09 12.32 1.67
N LEU A 325 12.27 13.35 2.50
CA LEU A 325 11.15 13.97 3.20
C LEU A 325 10.20 14.64 2.21
N ASN A 326 10.72 15.36 1.22
CA ASN A 326 9.87 15.98 0.19
C ASN A 326 9.11 14.92 -0.62
N ARG A 327 9.73 13.77 -0.93
CA ARG A 327 9.04 12.65 -1.61
C ARG A 327 7.94 12.03 -0.74
N LEU A 328 8.20 11.84 0.55
CA LEU A 328 7.25 11.30 1.52
C LEU A 328 6.07 12.27 1.74
N GLU A 329 6.36 13.56 1.92
CA GLU A 329 5.35 14.61 2.13
C GLU A 329 4.48 14.84 0.89
N ASN A 330 5.06 14.78 -0.32
CA ASN A 330 4.31 14.84 -1.58
C ASN A 330 3.42 13.63 -1.82
N LEU A 331 3.75 12.48 -1.22
CA LEU A 331 2.94 11.26 -1.29
C LEU A 331 1.83 11.24 -0.22
N TRP A 332 2.04 11.88 0.93
CA TRP A 332 1.17 11.83 2.11
C TRP A 332 0.38 13.13 2.34
N VAL A 333 -0.17 13.71 1.28
CA VAL A 333 -0.93 14.97 1.39
C VAL A 333 -2.32 14.70 1.94
N ASP A 334 -2.69 15.41 3.01
CA ASP A 334 -3.95 15.21 3.77
C ASP A 334 -4.22 13.74 4.19
N ARG A 335 -3.18 12.90 4.26
CA ARG A 335 -3.25 11.46 4.55
C ARG A 335 -3.92 10.62 3.45
N ILE A 336 -3.84 11.09 2.21
CA ILE A 336 -4.31 10.38 1.03
C ILE A 336 -3.10 9.87 0.26
N ILE A 337 -3.13 8.60 -0.15
CA ILE A 337 -2.09 7.99 -0.99
C ILE A 337 -2.74 7.38 -2.23
N TYR A 338 -2.11 7.61 -3.37
CA TYR A 338 -2.44 6.94 -4.62
C TYR A 338 -1.55 5.70 -4.78
N THR A 339 -2.18 4.57 -5.11
CA THR A 339 -1.50 3.27 -5.23
C THR A 339 -0.32 3.30 -6.21
N HIS A 340 -0.48 3.96 -7.36
CA HIS A 340 0.58 4.03 -8.38
C HIS A 340 1.78 4.89 -7.92
N HIS A 341 1.54 6.01 -7.23
CA HIS A 341 2.63 6.81 -6.65
C HIS A 341 3.36 6.08 -5.52
N TRP A 342 2.65 5.29 -4.69
CA TRP A 342 3.29 4.43 -3.70
C TRP A 342 4.18 3.36 -4.35
N ARG A 343 3.67 2.68 -5.39
CA ARG A 343 4.45 1.70 -6.16
C ARG A 343 5.67 2.34 -6.80
N ALA A 344 5.55 3.56 -7.32
CA ALA A 344 6.66 4.31 -7.88
C ALA A 344 7.73 4.61 -6.82
N LEU A 345 7.34 5.15 -5.67
CA LEU A 345 8.27 5.40 -4.56
C LEU A 345 8.99 4.12 -4.11
N LEU A 346 8.27 3.01 -3.93
CA LEU A 346 8.88 1.73 -3.55
C LEU A 346 9.92 1.25 -4.55
N ARG A 347 9.62 1.36 -5.86
CA ARG A 347 10.55 0.95 -6.92
C ARG A 347 11.84 1.77 -6.86
N ASP A 348 11.72 3.09 -6.76
CA ASP A 348 12.88 3.98 -6.69
C ASP A 348 13.71 3.71 -5.41
N LEU A 349 13.06 3.54 -4.25
CA LEU A 349 13.74 3.19 -3.00
C LEU A 349 14.47 1.84 -3.10
N PHE A 350 13.86 0.85 -3.75
CA PHE A 350 14.51 -0.44 -3.97
C PHE A 350 15.75 -0.32 -4.83
N GLU A 351 15.71 0.48 -5.90
CA GLU A 351 16.86 0.74 -6.76
C GLU A 351 17.96 1.48 -6.00
N GLU A 352 17.61 2.55 -5.28
CA GLU A 352 18.54 3.35 -4.49
C GLU A 352 19.24 2.53 -3.42
N TRP A 353 18.51 1.74 -2.62
CA TRP A 353 19.08 0.91 -1.57
C TRP A 353 19.89 -0.26 -2.11
N THR A 354 19.51 -0.82 -3.27
CA THR A 354 20.29 -1.87 -3.94
C THR A 354 21.62 -1.31 -4.42
N SER A 355 21.60 -0.15 -5.08
CA SER A 355 22.81 0.56 -5.52
C SER A 355 23.72 0.96 -4.35
N ALA A 356 23.14 1.46 -3.26
CA ALA A 356 23.88 1.76 -2.03
C ALA A 356 24.53 0.50 -1.42
N ALA A 357 23.82 -0.63 -1.38
CA ALA A 357 24.35 -1.89 -0.86
C ALA A 357 25.52 -2.43 -1.72
N VAL A 358 25.43 -2.32 -3.05
CA VAL A 358 26.51 -2.69 -3.96
C VAL A 358 27.73 -1.77 -3.75
N ALA A 359 27.52 -0.46 -3.70
CA ALA A 359 28.59 0.51 -3.46
C ALA A 359 29.25 0.30 -2.08
N ALA A 360 28.46 0.01 -1.05
CA ALA A 360 28.94 -0.38 0.27
C ALA A 360 29.81 -1.65 0.22
N GLY A 361 29.42 -2.66 -0.55
CA GLY A 361 30.22 -3.88 -0.74
C GLY A 361 31.57 -3.60 -1.41
N VAL A 362 31.59 -2.76 -2.44
CA VAL A 362 32.83 -2.32 -3.10
C VAL A 362 33.72 -1.56 -2.11
N MET A 363 33.17 -0.59 -1.38
CA MET A 363 33.92 0.18 -0.39
C MET A 363 34.47 -0.70 0.74
N TRP A 364 33.69 -1.65 1.23
CA TRP A 364 34.13 -2.63 2.22
C TRP A 364 35.32 -3.44 1.69
N ALA A 365 35.21 -3.99 0.47
CA ALA A 365 36.27 -4.78 -0.14
C ALA A 365 37.55 -3.95 -0.35
N SER A 366 37.44 -2.73 -0.88
CA SER A 366 38.58 -1.81 -1.06
C SER A 366 39.27 -1.50 0.27
N ASN A 367 38.51 -1.22 1.32
CA ASN A 367 39.05 -0.96 2.65
C ASN A 367 39.78 -2.18 3.22
N MET A 368 39.27 -3.40 3.01
CA MET A 368 39.93 -4.63 3.45
C MET A 368 41.27 -4.88 2.73
N VAL A 369 41.39 -4.50 1.45
CA VAL A 369 42.66 -4.55 0.72
C VAL A 369 43.70 -3.62 1.35
N PHE A 370 43.32 -2.38 1.70
CA PHE A 370 44.22 -1.46 2.39
C PHE A 370 44.63 -1.95 3.78
N VAL A 371 43.69 -2.54 4.53
CA VAL A 371 43.97 -3.12 5.86
C VAL A 371 44.93 -4.30 5.76
N ALA A 372 44.78 -5.16 4.76
CA ALA A 372 45.61 -6.34 4.54
C ALA A 372 47.00 -6.02 3.95
N SER A 373 47.18 -4.85 3.34
CA SER A 373 48.43 -4.47 2.69
C SER A 373 49.59 -4.33 3.69
N SER A 374 50.70 -5.01 3.42
CA SER A 374 51.90 -4.97 4.27
C SER A 374 52.63 -3.61 4.23
N GLY A 375 52.49 -2.87 3.13
CA GLY A 375 53.16 -1.57 2.93
C GLY A 375 52.46 -0.36 3.56
N VAL A 376 51.29 -0.55 4.18
CA VAL A 376 50.50 0.54 4.77
C VAL A 376 50.73 0.63 6.28
N ASP A 377 50.97 1.84 6.78
CA ASP A 377 51.16 2.14 8.20
C ASP A 377 49.91 1.84 9.04
N ILE A 378 50.11 1.70 10.36
CA ILE A 378 49.02 1.35 11.28
C ILE A 378 47.89 2.39 11.32
N VAL A 379 48.21 3.68 11.18
CA VAL A 379 47.22 4.76 11.26
C VAL A 379 46.22 4.70 10.09
N PRO A 380 46.63 4.72 8.80
CA PRO A 380 45.71 4.51 7.68
C PRO A 380 44.95 3.18 7.76
N LYS A 381 45.57 2.09 8.26
CA LYS A 381 44.88 0.80 8.46
C LYS A 381 43.69 0.91 9.40
N VAL A 382 43.86 1.57 10.55
CA VAL A 382 42.77 1.78 11.51
C VAL A 382 41.65 2.62 10.90
N ILE A 383 42.01 3.70 10.18
CA ILE A 383 41.02 4.58 9.53
C ILE A 383 40.24 3.81 8.44
N CYS A 384 40.93 3.04 7.59
CA CYS A 384 40.28 2.16 6.61
C CYS A 384 39.43 1.07 7.26
N GLY A 385 39.84 0.52 8.40
CA GLY A 385 39.05 -0.46 9.16
C GLY A 385 37.72 0.12 9.66
N VAL A 386 37.75 1.33 10.26
CA VAL A 386 36.53 2.05 10.69
C VAL A 386 35.64 2.37 9.48
N SER A 387 36.23 2.86 8.39
CA SER A 387 35.50 3.08 7.14
C SER A 387 34.86 1.81 6.60
N GLY A 388 35.56 0.68 6.65
CA GLY A 388 35.07 -0.63 6.22
C GLY A 388 33.86 -1.07 7.05
N ILE A 389 33.91 -0.92 8.39
CA ILE A 389 32.77 -1.24 9.26
C ILE A 389 31.57 -0.36 8.92
N LEU A 390 31.78 0.94 8.72
CA LEU A 390 30.72 1.87 8.32
C LEU A 390 30.08 1.47 6.98
N ALA A 391 30.90 1.16 5.96
CA ALA A 391 30.41 0.67 4.66
C ALA A 391 29.59 -0.61 4.83
N GLY A 392 30.16 -1.62 5.49
CA GLY A 392 29.49 -2.91 5.71
C GLY A 392 28.17 -2.76 6.46
N GLY A 393 28.15 -1.96 7.53
CA GLY A 393 26.94 -1.64 8.29
C GLY A 393 25.89 -0.92 7.44
N SER A 394 26.31 0.04 6.60
CA SER A 394 25.43 0.75 5.67
C SER A 394 24.80 -0.19 4.63
N GLY A 395 25.60 -1.12 4.08
CA GLY A 395 25.12 -2.12 3.13
C GLY A 395 24.14 -3.10 3.76
N VAL A 396 24.44 -3.62 4.95
CA VAL A 396 23.53 -4.49 5.71
C VAL A 396 22.23 -3.76 6.04
N PHE A 397 22.32 -2.48 6.45
CA PHE A 397 21.13 -1.67 6.74
C PHE A 397 20.29 -1.40 5.48
N GLY A 398 20.91 -1.13 4.33
CA GLY A 398 20.20 -1.00 3.05
C GLY A 398 19.47 -2.29 2.65
N LEU A 399 20.10 -3.45 2.83
CA LEU A 399 19.46 -4.76 2.60
C LEU A 399 18.33 -5.04 3.60
N TYR A 400 18.47 -4.62 4.85
CA TYR A 400 17.42 -4.68 5.85
C TYR A 400 16.20 -3.85 5.43
N LEU A 401 16.40 -2.59 5.01
CA LEU A 401 15.32 -1.74 4.51
C LEU A 401 14.62 -2.36 3.31
N LEU A 402 15.37 -2.93 2.36
CA LEU A 402 14.83 -3.62 1.20
C LEU A 402 13.93 -4.78 1.60
N ARG A 403 14.36 -5.60 2.58
CA ARG A 403 13.57 -6.72 3.09
C ARG A 403 12.30 -6.24 3.80
N GLU A 404 12.42 -5.24 4.67
CA GLU A 404 11.31 -4.63 5.41
C GLU A 404 10.23 -4.12 4.44
N HIS A 405 10.64 -3.36 3.42
CA HIS A 405 9.71 -2.72 2.48
C HIS A 405 9.15 -3.67 1.42
N ARG A 406 9.86 -4.74 1.06
CA ARG A 406 9.29 -5.81 0.21
C ARG A 406 8.15 -6.56 0.90
N ALA A 407 8.14 -6.58 2.23
CA ALA A 407 7.06 -7.15 3.02
C ALA A 407 5.86 -6.19 3.14
N LEU A 408 6.01 -4.91 2.77
CA LEU A 408 4.89 -3.98 2.71
C LEU A 408 4.01 -4.30 1.51
N GLY A 409 2.69 -4.26 1.71
CA GLY A 409 1.74 -4.38 0.61
C GLY A 409 1.87 -3.24 -0.39
N ARG A 410 1.43 -3.49 -1.64
CA ARG A 410 1.60 -2.57 -2.78
C ARG A 410 0.40 -1.65 -3.04
N TYR A 411 -0.59 -1.65 -2.15
CA TYR A 411 -1.81 -0.86 -2.29
C TYR A 411 -1.79 0.35 -1.36
N ALA A 412 -2.50 1.42 -1.73
CA ALA A 412 -2.61 2.65 -0.96
C ALA A 412 -2.93 2.43 0.52
N ALA A 413 -3.85 1.51 0.84
CA ALA A 413 -4.20 1.18 2.24
C ALA A 413 -3.00 0.72 3.09
N HIS A 414 -2.08 -0.07 2.52
CA HIS A 414 -0.89 -0.53 3.23
C HIS A 414 0.08 0.63 3.49
N ALA A 415 0.24 1.50 2.49
CA ALA A 415 1.08 2.69 2.62
C ALA A 415 0.50 3.68 3.64
N ALA A 416 -0.82 3.86 3.63
CA ALA A 416 -1.51 4.75 4.55
C ALA A 416 -1.37 4.28 5.99
N ASN A 417 -1.59 2.98 6.25
CA ASN A 417 -1.35 2.37 7.55
C ASN A 417 0.12 2.51 7.98
N TYR A 418 1.06 2.31 7.05
CA TYR A 418 2.48 2.44 7.34
C TYR A 418 2.89 3.88 7.71
N PHE A 419 2.44 4.88 6.95
CA PHE A 419 2.72 6.29 7.24
C PHE A 419 2.01 6.75 8.50
N GLN A 420 0.76 6.36 8.73
CA GLN A 420 0.05 6.69 9.95
C GLN A 420 0.74 6.14 11.21
N LEU A 421 1.39 4.96 11.11
CA LEU A 421 2.17 4.38 12.21
C LEU A 421 3.48 5.15 12.48
N HIS A 422 4.08 5.73 11.44
CA HIS A 422 5.38 6.41 11.54
C HIS A 422 5.29 7.94 11.63
N GLU A 423 4.13 8.52 11.35
CA GLU A 423 3.85 9.95 11.45
C GLU A 423 3.81 10.38 12.93
N LYS A 424 4.70 11.29 13.30
CA LYS A 424 4.69 11.90 14.63
C LYS A 424 4.01 13.26 14.59
N HIS A 425 3.23 13.60 15.62
CA HIS A 425 2.49 14.88 15.69
C HIS A 425 3.39 16.12 15.45
N ASN A 426 4.59 16.16 16.04
CA ASN A 426 5.45 17.35 15.97
C ASN A 426 6.48 17.34 14.83
N THR A 427 6.85 16.16 14.33
CA THR A 427 7.96 16.01 13.36
C THR A 427 7.51 15.35 12.05
N GLY A 428 6.25 14.93 11.94
CA GLY A 428 5.71 14.29 10.76
C GLY A 428 6.53 13.06 10.39
N LEU A 429 6.97 13.01 9.13
CA LEU A 429 7.78 11.92 8.55
C LEU A 429 9.29 12.21 8.57
N GLN A 430 9.76 13.22 9.31
CA GLN A 430 11.19 13.60 9.38
C GLN A 430 12.09 12.42 9.76
N ASP A 431 11.73 11.63 10.78
CA ASP A 431 12.54 10.48 11.21
C ASP A 431 12.60 9.37 10.16
N LEU A 432 11.50 9.16 9.43
CA LEU A 432 11.44 8.17 8.35
C LEU A 432 12.35 8.58 7.19
N SER A 433 12.36 9.87 6.84
CA SER A 433 13.25 10.38 5.79
C SER A 433 14.73 10.25 6.15
N VAL A 434 15.08 10.45 7.43
CA VAL A 434 16.43 10.19 7.94
C VAL A 434 16.77 8.72 7.79
N LYS A 435 15.88 7.80 8.23
CA LYS A 435 16.07 6.35 8.10
C LYS A 435 16.35 5.94 6.65
N TYR A 436 15.60 6.48 5.69
CA TYR A 436 15.74 6.13 4.26
C TYR A 436 17.05 6.60 3.63
N SER A 437 17.63 7.70 4.14
CA SER A 437 18.88 8.27 3.63
C SER A 437 20.16 7.57 4.12
N LEU A 438 20.07 6.79 5.22
CA LEU A 438 21.25 6.22 5.89
C LEU A 438 22.13 5.34 4.98
N PRO A 439 21.58 4.46 4.10
CA PRO A 439 22.41 3.59 3.26
C PRO A 439 23.38 4.36 2.36
N TRP A 440 22.91 5.43 1.71
CA TRP A 440 23.75 6.26 0.83
C TRP A 440 24.68 7.16 1.62
N ALA A 441 24.19 7.78 2.70
CA ALA A 441 25.03 8.62 3.54
C ALA A 441 26.20 7.84 4.16
N GLY A 442 25.98 6.60 4.60
CA GLY A 442 27.04 5.76 5.14
C GLY A 442 28.11 5.41 4.10
N VAL A 443 27.72 5.15 2.86
CA VAL A 443 28.66 4.93 1.75
C VAL A 443 29.47 6.19 1.46
N MET A 444 28.83 7.36 1.41
CA MET A 444 29.52 8.64 1.19
C MET A 444 30.55 8.94 2.29
N TRP A 445 30.18 8.74 3.55
CA TRP A 445 31.10 8.96 4.67
C TRP A 445 32.24 7.93 4.68
N SER A 446 31.96 6.67 4.37
CA SER A 446 33.00 5.66 4.19
C SER A 446 33.99 6.08 3.11
N PHE A 447 33.51 6.51 1.94
CA PHE A 447 34.38 7.02 0.89
C PHE A 447 35.25 8.19 1.35
N ALA A 448 34.67 9.20 2.01
CA ALA A 448 35.41 10.36 2.51
C ALA A 448 36.50 9.96 3.53
N ILE A 449 36.18 9.06 4.45
CA ILE A 449 37.13 8.55 5.46
C ILE A 449 38.26 7.76 4.78
N THR A 450 37.94 6.93 3.78
CA THR A 450 38.94 6.19 3.00
C THR A 450 39.86 7.14 2.22
N CYS A 451 39.31 8.17 1.57
CA CYS A 451 40.12 9.19 0.90
C CYS A 451 41.09 9.87 1.88
N PHE A 452 40.61 10.21 3.08
CA PHE A 452 41.47 10.77 4.13
C PHE A 452 42.59 9.80 4.56
N ALA A 453 42.28 8.50 4.71
CA ALA A 453 43.28 7.48 5.00
C ALA A 453 44.34 7.37 3.89
N VAL A 454 43.92 7.43 2.63
CA VAL A 454 44.82 7.41 1.46
C VAL A 454 45.74 8.63 1.47
N VAL A 455 45.24 9.82 1.77
CA VAL A 455 46.06 11.03 1.87
C VAL A 455 47.11 10.90 2.98
N ILE A 456 46.74 10.38 4.15
CA ILE A 456 47.70 10.13 5.25
C ILE A 456 48.76 9.12 4.82
N PHE A 457 48.36 8.03 4.16
CA PHE A 457 49.28 7.01 3.65
C PHE A 457 50.27 7.58 2.60
N LEU A 458 49.79 8.41 1.68
CA LEU A 458 50.65 9.05 0.69
C LEU A 458 51.63 10.01 1.36
N PHE A 459 51.17 10.78 2.35
CA PHE A 459 52.02 11.69 3.10
C PHE A 459 53.09 10.93 3.91
N SER A 460 52.72 9.86 4.61
CA SER A 460 53.67 9.06 5.39
C SER A 460 54.72 8.39 4.50
N SER A 461 54.30 7.88 3.33
CA SER A 461 55.20 7.30 2.34
C SER A 461 56.21 8.32 1.78
N LEU A 462 55.76 9.55 1.51
CA LEU A 462 56.64 10.63 1.05
C LEU A 462 57.66 11.04 2.12
N VAL A 463 57.23 11.14 3.38
CA VAL A 463 58.12 11.44 4.51
C VAL A 463 59.14 10.31 4.72
N ALA A 464 58.72 9.04 4.65
CA ALA A 464 59.61 7.90 4.77
C ALA A 464 60.67 7.87 3.65
N LEU A 465 60.26 8.16 2.41
CA LEU A 465 61.17 8.26 1.26
C LEU A 465 62.17 9.40 1.44
N ALA A 466 61.70 10.59 1.81
CA ALA A 466 62.57 11.74 2.09
C ALA A 466 63.56 11.47 3.23
N GLY A 467 63.10 10.80 4.31
CA GLY A 467 63.93 10.37 5.42
C GLY A 467 64.99 9.35 4.99
N ALA A 468 64.63 8.36 4.17
CA ALA A 468 65.58 7.39 3.64
C ALA A 468 66.69 8.06 2.81
N HIS A 469 66.34 9.02 1.95
CA HIS A 469 67.30 9.81 1.20
C HIS A 469 68.22 10.64 2.12
N ALA A 470 67.67 11.25 3.18
CA ALA A 470 68.45 11.99 4.17
C ALA A 470 69.43 11.08 4.94
N HIS A 471 69.00 9.87 5.33
CA HIS A 471 69.86 8.89 5.99
C HIS A 471 71.00 8.41 5.08
N ILE A 472 70.73 8.15 3.79
CA ILE A 472 71.77 7.78 2.81
C ILE A 472 72.78 8.92 2.64
N ALA A 473 72.32 10.17 2.55
CA ALA A 473 73.22 11.31 2.43
C ALA A 473 74.10 11.48 3.69
N PHE A 474 73.52 11.29 4.88
CA PHE A 474 74.24 11.39 6.15
C PHE A 474 75.26 10.25 6.33
N THR A 475 74.89 9.01 6.00
CA THR A 475 75.83 7.88 6.07
C THR A 475 76.96 8.03 5.05
N LEU A 476 76.67 8.51 3.83
CA LEU A 476 77.69 8.83 2.85
C LEU A 476 78.64 9.92 3.37
N PHE A 477 78.12 10.97 4.00
CA PHE A 477 78.92 12.02 4.63
C PHE A 477 79.85 11.46 5.71
N LEU A 478 79.35 10.59 6.59
CA LEU A 478 80.17 9.93 7.62
C LEU A 478 81.23 9.00 7.01
N VAL A 479 80.88 8.21 6.00
CA VAL A 479 81.83 7.31 5.30
C VAL A 479 82.94 8.11 4.61
N ILE A 480 82.60 9.23 3.96
CA ILE A 480 83.59 10.14 3.36
C ILE A 480 84.48 10.76 4.45
N GLY A 481 83.90 11.20 5.58
CA GLY A 481 84.65 11.75 6.70
C GLY A 481 85.65 10.75 7.30
N VAL A 482 85.22 9.50 7.50
CA VAL A 482 86.09 8.40 7.98
C VAL A 482 87.17 8.06 6.94
N TYR A 483 86.83 8.01 5.65
CA TYR A 483 87.79 7.76 4.57
C TYR A 483 88.88 8.84 4.50
N VAL A 484 88.50 10.11 4.63
CA VAL A 484 89.43 11.25 4.66
C VAL A 484 90.33 11.20 5.90
N HIS A 485 89.77 10.87 7.07
CA HIS A 485 90.53 10.73 8.31
C HIS A 485 91.53 9.55 8.27
N ALA A 486 91.10 8.39 7.76
CA ALA A 486 91.94 7.19 7.66
C ALA A 486 93.11 7.31 6.65
N ARG A 487 93.00 8.24 5.68
CA ARG A 487 94.08 8.55 4.71
C ARG A 487 95.13 9.51 5.25
N GLY A 488 95.00 9.98 6.50
CA GLY A 488 95.96 10.90 7.13
C GLY A 488 96.03 12.28 6.45
N VAL A 489 94.99 12.67 5.72
CA VAL A 489 94.92 13.98 5.07
C VAL A 489 94.29 14.95 6.07
N GLU A 490 95.06 15.91 6.58
CA GLU A 490 94.49 17.04 7.31
C GLU A 490 93.55 17.81 6.36
N PRO A 491 92.24 17.85 6.63
CA PRO A 491 91.30 18.48 5.71
C PRO A 491 91.41 20.00 5.83
N THR A 492 92.24 20.61 4.98
CA THR A 492 92.15 22.06 4.77
C THR A 492 90.98 22.36 3.84
N ILE A 493 90.23 23.41 4.14
CA ILE A 493 88.97 23.83 3.49
C ILE A 493 89.10 23.97 1.95
N GLY A 494 90.32 24.04 1.40
CA GLY A 494 90.59 24.10 -0.03
C GLY A 494 90.28 22.83 -0.83
N ASP A 495 90.39 21.63 -0.24
CA ASP A 495 90.28 20.38 -1.00
C ASP A 495 88.83 19.90 -1.23
N LEU A 496 87.90 20.28 -0.33
CA LEU A 496 86.45 20.07 -0.53
C LEU A 496 85.92 20.81 -1.77
N ARG A 497 86.51 21.96 -2.12
CA ARG A 497 86.12 22.75 -3.29
C ARG A 497 86.49 22.07 -4.61
N ARG A 498 87.58 21.29 -4.65
CA ARG A 498 88.03 20.56 -5.85
C ARG A 498 87.21 19.30 -6.10
N VAL A 499 86.72 18.63 -5.06
CA VAL A 499 85.85 17.45 -5.19
C VAL A 499 84.46 17.81 -5.71
N PHE A 500 83.87 18.92 -5.22
CA PHE A 500 82.58 19.42 -5.71
C PHE A 500 82.60 19.84 -7.19
N LEU A 501 83.75 20.33 -7.69
CA LEU A 501 83.93 20.69 -9.11
C LEU A 501 84.09 19.46 -10.02
N ARG A 502 84.52 18.30 -9.49
CA ARG A 502 84.77 17.08 -10.28
C ARG A 502 83.51 16.22 -10.48
N TYR A 503 82.50 16.39 -9.63
CA TYR A 503 81.22 15.64 -9.69
C TYR A 503 80.02 16.47 -10.19
N GLY A 504 80.26 17.62 -10.83
CA GLY A 504 79.30 18.18 -11.79
C GLY A 504 78.02 18.81 -11.23
N PHE A 505 78.11 19.65 -10.20
CA PHE A 505 77.02 20.60 -9.88
C PHE A 505 77.26 21.94 -10.60
N PRO A 506 76.38 22.40 -11.52
CA PRO A 506 76.52 23.71 -12.15
C PRO A 506 76.20 24.82 -11.15
N ARG A 507 76.97 25.92 -11.25
CA ARG A 507 76.76 27.14 -10.45
C ARG A 507 75.34 27.68 -10.66
N LEU A 508 74.58 27.85 -9.57
CA LEU A 508 73.48 28.80 -9.52
C LEU A 508 74.04 30.19 -9.84
N ALA A 509 73.55 30.80 -10.92
CA ALA A 509 73.91 32.14 -11.34
C ALA A 509 73.46 33.17 -10.30
N PRO A 510 74.31 34.16 -9.93
CA PRO A 510 73.90 35.23 -9.04
C PRO A 510 73.02 36.25 -9.77
N HIS A 511 72.05 36.76 -9.01
CA HIS A 511 71.14 37.85 -9.33
C HIS A 511 71.80 39.03 -10.07
N ALA A 512 71.14 39.50 -11.12
CA ALA A 512 71.44 40.76 -11.78
C ALA A 512 71.03 41.95 -10.89
N PRO A 513 71.87 43.00 -10.75
CA PRO A 513 71.47 44.23 -10.10
C PRO A 513 70.84 45.20 -11.10
N VAL A 514 69.82 45.90 -10.61
CA VAL A 514 69.23 47.11 -11.19
C VAL A 514 70.20 48.29 -11.01
N ALA A 515 70.45 49.09 -12.07
CA ALA A 515 70.36 50.56 -12.01
C ALA A 515 70.73 51.28 -13.33
N ARG A 516 69.81 52.18 -13.72
CA ARG A 516 69.94 53.54 -14.29
C ARG A 516 70.75 53.77 -15.59
N GLY A 517 70.01 54.27 -16.58
CA GLY A 517 70.45 54.90 -17.83
C GLY A 517 69.20 55.13 -18.68
#